data_AF-A0A1D8ILA6-F1
#
_entry.id   AF-A0A1D8ILA6-F1
#
_cell.length_a   1.000
_cell.length_b   1.000
_cell.length_c   1.000
_cell.angle_alpha   90.00
_cell.angle_beta   90.00
_cell.angle_gamma   90.00
#
_symmetry.space_group_name_H-M   'P 1'
#
loop_
_entity.id
_entity.type
_entity.pdbx_description
1 polymer ?
#
loop_
_entity_poly.entity_id
_entity_poly.type
_entity_poly.pdbx_seq_one_letter_code
_entity_poly.pdbx_strand_id
1 'polypeptide(L)'
;MPLPLFPLHSVLFPGGLLPLRIFEARYLDMVRDCLRDDSGFGICLIESGDEVGPAPRIYRFGTMVRIVDWDRRADGLLGIVVQGEQRLHVLDYAPAPNGLLRAEVALLPSEAAVPMPADQLTLSELLRRMLDQLGPPFSTLEGHYEDAVWVGARLTELLPLQPAAKQHLYELKDPLLRLDELRTALRRGLA
;
A
#
# COMPACT_ATOMS: atom_id res chain seq x y z
N MET A 1 -1.08 -3.89 19.16
CA MET A 1 0.24 -4.51 19.02
C MET A 1 1.20 -3.43 18.53
N PRO A 2 2.43 -3.37 19.04
CA PRO A 2 3.39 -2.36 18.63
C PRO A 2 3.91 -2.63 17.22
N LEU A 3 4.00 -1.59 16.39
CA LEU A 3 4.51 -1.69 15.02
C LEU A 3 5.25 -0.39 14.63
N PRO A 4 6.44 -0.47 14.01
CA PRO A 4 7.05 0.70 13.40
C PRO A 4 6.26 1.09 12.14
N LEU A 5 6.15 2.39 11.87
CA LEU A 5 5.43 2.91 10.72
C LEU A 5 6.37 3.59 9.72
N PHE A 6 6.07 3.38 8.44
CA PHE A 6 6.65 4.05 7.29
C PHE A 6 5.55 4.88 6.59
N PRO A 7 5.45 6.17 6.89
CA PRO A 7 4.55 7.08 6.19
C PRO A 7 4.97 7.28 4.73
N LEU A 8 4.01 7.18 3.79
CA LEU A 8 4.24 7.38 2.35
C LEU A 8 3.12 8.21 1.72
N HIS A 9 3.30 8.68 0.49
CA HIS A 9 2.25 9.27 -0.35
C HIS A 9 1.48 8.23 -1.19
N SER A 10 1.63 6.94 -0.88
CA SER A 10 0.94 5.84 -1.55
C SER A 10 0.20 4.96 -0.55
N VAL A 11 -0.99 4.50 -0.94
CA VAL A 11 -1.69 3.40 -0.26
C VAL A 11 -1.20 2.08 -0.81
N LEU A 12 -1.24 1.03 0.02
CA LEU A 12 -0.99 -0.34 -0.38
C LEU A 12 -2.07 -1.21 0.25
N PHE A 13 -2.63 -2.13 -0.52
CA PHE A 13 -3.59 -3.13 -0.06
C PHE A 13 -2.89 -4.49 0.13
N PRO A 14 -3.51 -5.41 0.87
CA PRO A 14 -3.10 -6.82 0.90
C PRO A 14 -2.80 -7.39 -0.50
N GLY A 15 -1.76 -8.21 -0.58
CA GLY A 15 -1.23 -8.82 -1.79
C GLY A 15 -0.47 -7.88 -2.73
N GLY A 16 -0.51 -6.55 -2.51
CA GLY A 16 0.12 -5.57 -3.39
C GLY A 16 1.62 -5.51 -3.20
N LEU A 17 2.35 -5.17 -4.26
CA LEU A 17 3.80 -5.01 -4.22
C LEU A 17 4.16 -3.53 -4.31
N LEU A 18 5.08 -3.11 -3.45
CA LEU A 18 5.59 -1.74 -3.45
C LEU A 18 7.13 -1.75 -3.41
N PRO A 19 7.82 -1.44 -4.53
CA PRO A 19 9.26 -1.22 -4.51
C PRO A 19 9.58 0.12 -3.83
N LEU A 20 10.50 0.08 -2.86
CA LEU A 20 10.92 1.25 -2.08
C LEU A 20 12.44 1.45 -2.17
N ARG A 21 12.86 2.70 -2.03
CA ARG A 21 14.27 3.08 -1.92
C ARG A 21 14.49 3.73 -0.56
N ILE A 22 15.35 3.12 0.25
CA ILE A 22 15.54 3.49 1.65
C ILE A 22 16.86 4.24 1.79
N PHE A 23 16.80 5.45 2.32
CA PHE A 23 17.96 6.33 2.45
C PHE A 23 18.05 7.04 3.80
N GLU A 24 16.93 7.26 4.50
CA GLU A 24 16.98 7.82 5.86
C GLU A 24 17.42 6.78 6.90
N ALA A 25 18.31 7.18 7.81
CA ALA A 25 18.89 6.31 8.83
C ALA A 25 17.83 5.58 9.67
N ARG A 26 16.75 6.28 10.07
CA ARG A 26 15.66 5.69 10.86
C ARG A 26 14.98 4.50 10.15
N TYR A 27 14.85 4.56 8.83
CA TYR A 27 14.24 3.50 8.03
C TYR A 27 15.25 2.42 7.65
N LEU A 28 16.54 2.75 7.50
CA LEU A 28 17.60 1.75 7.36
C LEU A 28 17.68 0.85 8.60
N ASP A 29 17.63 1.44 9.80
CA ASP A 29 17.59 0.69 11.06
C ASP A 29 16.33 -0.19 11.16
N MET A 30 15.16 0.38 10.85
CA MET A 30 13.89 -0.36 10.84
C MET A 30 13.94 -1.56 9.89
N VAL A 31 14.39 -1.36 8.65
CA VAL A 31 14.48 -2.43 7.65
C VAL A 31 15.46 -3.52 8.08
N ARG A 32 16.61 -3.15 8.66
CA ARG A 32 17.55 -4.12 9.22
C ARG A 32 16.91 -4.95 10.32
N ASP A 33 16.17 -4.32 11.23
CA ASP A 33 15.50 -5.02 12.33
C ASP A 33 14.40 -5.95 11.78
N CYS A 34 13.58 -5.49 10.83
CA CYS A 34 12.57 -6.31 10.14
C CYS A 34 13.18 -7.55 9.46
N LEU A 35 14.30 -7.39 8.74
CA LEU A 35 14.99 -8.51 8.09
C LEU A 35 15.62 -9.48 9.07
N ARG A 36 16.16 -8.99 10.19
CA ARG A 36 16.78 -9.82 11.23
C ARG A 36 15.75 -10.65 11.98
N ASP A 37 14.62 -10.02 12.31
CA ASP A 37 13.62 -10.57 13.23
C ASP A 37 12.43 -11.22 12.48
N ASP A 38 12.52 -11.31 11.14
CA ASP A 38 11.44 -11.77 10.23
C ASP A 38 10.09 -11.11 10.54
N SER A 39 10.13 -9.79 10.73
CA SER A 39 8.98 -9.00 11.16
C SER A 39 8.57 -7.96 10.12
N GLY A 40 7.29 -7.60 10.14
CA GLY A 40 6.74 -6.55 9.28
C GLY A 40 6.87 -5.13 9.85
N PHE A 41 6.40 -4.16 9.06
CA PHE A 41 6.15 -2.79 9.47
C PHE A 41 4.83 -2.28 8.86
N GLY A 42 4.32 -1.14 9.33
CA GLY A 42 3.09 -0.55 8.82
C GLY A 42 3.36 0.54 7.78
N ILE A 43 2.64 0.54 6.67
CA ILE A 43 2.58 1.67 5.72
C ILE A 43 1.27 2.41 5.93
N CYS A 44 1.37 3.72 6.15
CA CYS A 44 0.23 4.63 6.28
C CYS A 44 0.39 5.80 5.32
N LEU A 45 -0.72 6.25 4.73
CA LEU A 45 -0.69 7.44 3.89
C LEU A 45 -0.43 8.70 4.75
N ILE A 46 0.40 9.60 4.26
CA ILE A 46 0.61 10.92 4.85
C ILE A 46 -0.65 11.78 4.66
N GLU A 47 -1.19 12.30 5.75
CA GLU A 47 -2.28 13.27 5.77
C GLU A 47 -1.74 14.69 5.63
N SER A 48 -0.67 15.03 6.35
CA SER A 48 0.05 16.30 6.21
C SER A 48 1.51 16.21 6.64
N GLY A 49 2.37 16.97 5.95
CA GLY A 49 3.83 16.87 6.06
C GLY A 49 4.44 16.17 4.84
N ASP A 50 5.74 15.87 4.93
CA ASP A 50 6.52 15.22 3.87
C ASP A 50 7.01 13.83 4.32
N GLU A 51 7.35 12.96 3.37
CA GLU A 51 7.99 11.66 3.64
C GLU A 51 9.34 11.82 4.36
N VAL A 52 10.02 12.94 4.11
CA VAL A 52 11.36 13.22 4.62
C VAL A 52 11.32 14.31 5.69
N GLY A 53 12.03 14.08 6.80
CA GLY A 53 12.19 15.06 7.86
C GLY A 53 11.32 14.79 9.08
N PRO A 54 10.70 15.82 9.71
CA PRO A 54 9.88 15.64 10.91
C PRO A 54 8.77 14.60 10.69
N ALA A 55 8.38 13.91 11.77
CA ALA A 55 7.34 12.89 11.67
C ALA A 55 6.02 13.50 11.15
N PRO A 56 5.48 13.03 10.00
CA PRO A 56 4.27 13.58 9.42
C PRO A 56 3.03 13.13 10.20
N ARG A 57 1.90 13.81 9.97
CA ARG A 57 0.59 13.28 10.34
C ARG A 57 0.17 12.24 9.31
N ILE A 58 -0.41 11.15 9.79
CA ILE A 58 -0.83 10.02 8.95
C ILE A 58 -2.32 9.78 9.06
N TYR A 59 -2.88 9.21 8.00
CA TYR A 59 -4.17 8.53 8.10
C TYR A 59 -4.05 7.32 9.03
N ARG A 60 -5.13 7.05 9.77
CA ARG A 60 -5.14 5.97 10.78
C ARG A 60 -5.34 4.58 10.19
N PHE A 61 -5.76 4.47 8.94
CA PHE A 61 -5.85 3.19 8.25
C PHE A 61 -4.67 3.04 7.29
N GLY A 62 -4.00 1.89 7.41
CA GLY A 62 -2.83 1.54 6.62
C GLY A 62 -2.73 0.04 6.45
N THR A 63 -1.58 -0.45 5.99
CA THR A 63 -1.35 -1.88 5.73
C THR A 63 -0.07 -2.33 6.40
N MET A 64 -0.13 -3.46 7.11
CA MET A 64 1.04 -4.18 7.54
C MET A 64 1.68 -4.85 6.32
N VAL A 65 3.00 -4.69 6.19
CA VAL A 65 3.77 -5.21 5.07
C VAL A 65 4.94 -6.04 5.55
N ARG A 66 5.38 -6.96 4.71
CA ARG A 66 6.64 -7.70 4.87
C ARG A 66 7.59 -7.40 3.73
N ILE A 67 8.88 -7.50 3.98
CA ILE A 67 9.91 -7.40 2.94
C ILE A 67 9.98 -8.75 2.23
N VAL A 68 9.80 -8.75 0.91
CA VAL A 68 9.82 -9.97 0.07
C VAL A 68 11.06 -10.04 -0.83
N ASP A 69 11.72 -8.91 -1.05
CA ASP A 69 12.97 -8.84 -1.79
C ASP A 69 13.79 -7.63 -1.31
N TRP A 70 15.11 -7.70 -1.41
CA TRP A 70 16.00 -6.58 -1.12
C TRP A 70 17.31 -6.70 -1.90
N ASP A 71 17.84 -5.56 -2.32
CA ASP A 71 19.12 -5.49 -3.01
C ASP A 71 19.83 -4.16 -2.77
N ARG A 72 21.17 -4.19 -2.85
CA ARG A 72 21.98 -2.98 -2.86
C ARG A 72 22.07 -2.46 -4.29
N ARG A 73 21.41 -1.33 -4.55
CA ARG A 73 21.33 -0.76 -5.90
C ARG A 73 22.69 -0.21 -6.34
N ALA A 74 22.85 0.00 -7.65
CA ALA A 74 24.07 0.55 -8.25
C ALA A 74 24.46 1.94 -7.70
N ASP A 75 23.48 2.70 -7.20
CA ASP A 75 23.68 3.99 -6.54
C ASP A 75 24.11 3.87 -5.05
N GLY A 76 24.27 2.66 -4.55
CA GLY A 76 24.68 2.36 -3.18
C GLY A 76 23.57 2.37 -2.15
N LEU A 77 22.35 2.83 -2.50
CA LEU A 77 21.20 2.85 -1.59
C LEU A 77 20.51 1.48 -1.54
N LEU A 78 19.82 1.24 -0.44
CA LEU A 78 19.07 0.01 -0.22
C LEU A 78 17.74 0.07 -0.98
N GLY A 79 17.54 -0.88 -1.90
CA GLY A 79 16.24 -1.16 -2.50
C GLY A 79 15.57 -2.30 -1.76
N ILE A 80 14.27 -2.17 -1.49
CA ILE A 80 13.44 -3.27 -0.99
C ILE A 80 12.18 -3.38 -1.83
N VAL A 81 11.58 -4.57 -1.90
CA VAL A 81 10.20 -4.77 -2.33
C VAL A 81 9.42 -5.26 -1.12
N VAL A 82 8.31 -4.61 -0.82
CA VAL A 82 7.40 -5.06 0.23
C VAL A 82 6.11 -5.59 -0.37
N GLN A 83 5.50 -6.56 0.32
CA GLN A 83 4.17 -7.06 0.01
C GLN A 83 3.20 -6.71 1.14
N GLY A 84 2.03 -6.17 0.79
CA GLY A 84 0.96 -5.96 1.75
C GLY A 84 0.40 -7.28 2.28
N GLU A 85 0.24 -7.40 3.59
CA GLU A 85 -0.30 -8.60 4.23
C GLU A 85 -1.71 -8.38 4.73
N GLN A 86 -1.89 -7.38 5.60
CA GLN A 86 -3.15 -7.18 6.29
C GLN A 86 -3.39 -5.70 6.57
N ARG A 87 -4.65 -5.28 6.42
CA ARG A 87 -5.05 -3.92 6.76
C ARG A 87 -4.94 -3.72 8.27
N LEU A 88 -4.58 -2.51 8.69
CA LEU A 88 -4.47 -2.14 10.10
C LEU A 88 -5.18 -0.83 10.40
N HIS A 89 -5.53 -0.66 11.67
CA HIS A 89 -6.01 0.59 12.26
C HIS A 89 -5.05 1.03 13.37
N VAL A 90 -4.51 2.24 13.23
CA VAL A 90 -3.63 2.89 14.21
C VAL A 90 -4.47 3.43 15.37
N LEU A 91 -4.30 2.83 16.54
CA LEU A 91 -4.96 3.22 17.78
C LEU A 91 -4.27 4.43 18.40
N ASP A 92 -2.95 4.40 18.44
CA ASP A 92 -2.11 5.51 18.91
C ASP A 92 -0.74 5.46 18.22
N TYR A 93 -0.05 6.59 18.13
CA TYR A 93 1.31 6.67 17.58
C TYR A 93 2.11 7.84 18.12
N ALA A 94 3.43 7.65 18.21
CA ALA A 94 4.36 8.70 18.59
C ALA A 94 5.72 8.52 17.89
N PRO A 95 6.48 9.60 17.64
CA PRO A 95 7.85 9.51 17.19
C PRO A 95 8.76 8.98 18.31
N ALA A 96 9.58 7.99 18.00
CA ALA A 96 10.70 7.57 18.83
C ALA A 96 11.82 8.64 18.81
N PRO A 97 12.84 8.56 19.68
CA PRO A 97 13.93 9.55 19.72
C PRO A 97 14.69 9.74 18.40
N ASN A 98 14.75 8.70 17.55
CA ASN A 98 15.35 8.76 16.21
C ASN A 98 14.37 9.26 15.11
N GLY A 99 13.18 9.71 15.49
CA GLY A 99 12.13 10.19 14.58
C GLY A 99 11.33 9.09 13.87
N LEU A 100 11.58 7.81 14.12
CA LEU A 100 10.77 6.71 13.59
C LEU A 100 9.40 6.71 14.28
N LEU A 101 8.31 6.69 13.51
CA LEU A 101 6.98 6.53 14.09
C LEU A 101 6.80 5.11 14.62
N ARG A 102 6.33 5.00 15.87
CA ARG A 102 5.88 3.76 16.48
C ARG A 102 4.42 3.88 16.84
N ALA A 103 3.67 2.82 16.59
CA ALA A 103 2.23 2.80 16.78
C ALA A 103 1.75 1.57 17.51
N GLU A 104 0.68 1.73 18.28
CA GLU A 104 -0.19 0.63 18.66
C GLU A 104 -1.25 0.44 17.59
N VAL A 105 -1.31 -0.76 17.02
CA VAL A 105 -2.23 -1.08 15.92
C VAL A 105 -3.16 -2.24 16.27
N ALA A 106 -4.34 -2.22 15.65
CA ALA A 106 -5.25 -3.36 15.54
C ALA A 106 -5.27 -3.83 14.08
N LEU A 107 -5.04 -5.13 13.85
CA LEU A 107 -5.17 -5.72 12.52
C LEU A 107 -6.66 -5.92 12.18
N LEU A 108 -7.03 -5.62 10.95
CA LEU A 108 -8.39 -5.75 10.45
C LEU A 108 -8.56 -7.09 9.72
N PRO A 109 -9.74 -7.73 9.76
CA PRO A 109 -9.99 -8.96 9.02
C PRO A 109 -9.79 -8.79 7.52
N SER A 110 -9.32 -9.84 6.85
CA SER A 110 -9.23 -9.88 5.39
C SER A 110 -10.62 -9.78 4.75
N GLU A 111 -10.71 -9.03 3.66
CA GLU A 111 -11.92 -8.97 2.83
C GLU A 111 -12.11 -10.33 2.13
N ALA A 112 -13.33 -10.88 2.17
CA ALA A 112 -13.65 -12.09 1.45
C ALA A 112 -13.79 -11.78 -0.05
N ALA A 113 -13.33 -12.69 -0.91
CA ALA A 113 -13.42 -12.53 -2.36
C ALA A 113 -14.87 -12.32 -2.81
N VAL A 114 -15.07 -11.37 -3.73
CA VAL A 114 -16.38 -11.06 -4.30
C VAL A 114 -16.30 -11.21 -5.82
N PRO A 115 -17.19 -11.98 -6.46
CA PRO A 115 -17.15 -12.13 -7.91
C PRO A 115 -17.28 -10.79 -8.64
N MET A 116 -16.49 -10.61 -9.70
CA MET A 116 -16.56 -9.45 -10.57
C MET A 116 -17.96 -9.34 -11.23
N PRO A 117 -18.63 -8.18 -11.13
CA PRO A 117 -19.88 -7.94 -11.84
C PRO A 117 -19.67 -7.93 -13.36
N ALA A 118 -20.61 -8.51 -14.10
CA ALA A 118 -20.54 -8.61 -15.56
C ALA A 118 -20.45 -7.24 -16.26
N ASP A 119 -21.09 -6.20 -15.70
CA ASP A 119 -21.06 -4.83 -16.21
C ASP A 119 -19.75 -4.08 -15.88
N GLN A 120 -18.83 -4.70 -15.15
CA GLN A 120 -17.57 -4.09 -14.67
C GLN A 120 -16.32 -4.83 -15.14
N LEU A 121 -16.45 -5.85 -16.00
CA LEU A 121 -15.31 -6.62 -16.53
C LEU A 121 -14.27 -5.75 -17.25
N THR A 122 -14.68 -4.60 -17.79
CA THR A 122 -13.77 -3.63 -18.44
C THR A 122 -12.72 -3.06 -17.49
N LEU A 123 -13.00 -2.97 -16.18
CA LEU A 123 -12.00 -2.58 -15.17
C LEU A 123 -10.95 -3.67 -14.97
N SER A 124 -11.36 -4.94 -14.98
CA SER A 124 -10.45 -6.08 -14.89
C SER A 124 -9.54 -6.17 -16.13
N GLU A 125 -10.10 -5.95 -17.32
CA GLU A 125 -9.33 -5.88 -18.57
C GLU A 125 -8.36 -4.69 -18.60
N LEU A 126 -8.75 -3.55 -18.02
CA LEU A 126 -7.86 -2.40 -17.87
C LEU A 126 -6.68 -2.76 -16.96
N LEU A 127 -6.96 -3.35 -15.80
CA LEU A 127 -5.92 -3.77 -14.86
C LEU A 127 -4.94 -4.76 -15.49
N ARG A 128 -5.45 -5.76 -16.23
CA ARG A 128 -4.60 -6.72 -16.96
C ARG A 128 -3.65 -6.00 -17.92
N ARG A 129 -4.18 -5.10 -18.74
CA ARG A 129 -3.37 -4.30 -19.68
C ARG A 129 -2.33 -3.43 -18.97
N MET A 130 -2.65 -2.87 -17.81
CA MET A 130 -1.69 -2.09 -17.02
C MET A 130 -0.57 -2.98 -16.50
N LEU A 131 -0.91 -4.14 -15.92
CA LEU A 131 0.09 -5.08 -15.37
C LEU A 131 0.99 -5.67 -16.47
N ASP A 132 0.44 -5.98 -17.66
CA ASP A 132 1.22 -6.47 -18.81
C ASP A 132 2.26 -5.46 -19.30
N GLN A 133 2.06 -4.17 -19.03
CA GLN A 133 3.02 -3.10 -19.38
C GLN A 133 4.07 -2.84 -18.29
N LEU A 134 3.87 -3.38 -17.09
CA LEU A 134 4.77 -3.22 -15.97
C LEU A 134 5.77 -4.38 -15.90
N GLY A 135 7.04 -4.06 -15.71
CA GLY A 135 8.07 -5.06 -15.44
C GLY A 135 8.05 -5.57 -13.98
N PRO A 136 9.09 -6.31 -13.57
CA PRO A 136 9.29 -6.68 -12.18
C PRO A 136 9.31 -5.45 -11.24
N PRO A 137 8.77 -5.55 -10.02
CA PRO A 137 8.22 -6.76 -9.40
C PRO A 137 6.76 -7.06 -9.80
N PHE A 138 6.06 -6.15 -10.47
CA PHE A 138 4.62 -6.26 -10.74
C PHE A 138 4.26 -7.44 -11.65
N SER A 139 5.16 -7.80 -12.58
CA SER A 139 5.00 -8.98 -13.43
C SER A 139 5.00 -10.32 -12.68
N THR A 140 5.32 -10.31 -11.37
CA THR A 140 5.31 -11.51 -10.52
C THR A 140 4.01 -11.66 -9.71
N LEU A 141 3.10 -10.68 -9.79
CA LEU A 141 1.81 -10.75 -9.12
C LEU A 141 0.93 -11.86 -9.71
N GLU A 142 0.38 -12.70 -8.84
CA GLU A 142 -0.68 -13.62 -9.22
C GLU A 142 -1.99 -12.82 -9.44
N GLY A 143 -2.57 -12.98 -10.63
CA GLY A 143 -3.75 -12.23 -11.04
C GLY A 143 -5.05 -12.90 -10.62
N HIS A 144 -5.89 -12.17 -9.88
CA HIS A 144 -7.25 -12.59 -9.50
C HIS A 144 -8.28 -11.68 -10.18
N TYR A 145 -8.36 -11.80 -11.50
CA TYR A 145 -9.12 -10.90 -12.38
C TYR A 145 -10.64 -11.04 -12.26
N GLU A 146 -11.09 -12.11 -11.63
CA GLU A 146 -12.47 -12.46 -11.31
C GLU A 146 -12.90 -12.02 -9.90
N ASP A 147 -11.99 -11.46 -9.10
CA ASP A 147 -12.25 -10.97 -7.74
C ASP A 147 -12.27 -9.44 -7.68
N ALA A 148 -13.45 -8.89 -7.37
CA ALA A 148 -13.69 -7.46 -7.23
C ALA A 148 -12.85 -6.82 -6.11
N VAL A 149 -12.54 -7.56 -5.04
CA VAL A 149 -11.67 -7.07 -3.96
C VAL A 149 -10.28 -6.80 -4.52
N TRP A 150 -9.70 -7.81 -5.19
CA TRP A 150 -8.35 -7.72 -5.74
C TRP A 150 -8.24 -6.71 -6.88
N VAL A 151 -9.19 -6.72 -7.83
CA VAL A 151 -9.21 -5.78 -8.96
C VAL A 151 -9.33 -4.34 -8.47
N GLY A 152 -10.25 -4.08 -7.53
CA GLY A 152 -10.44 -2.75 -6.96
C GLY A 152 -9.20 -2.25 -6.23
N ALA A 153 -8.58 -3.11 -5.42
CA ALA A 153 -7.35 -2.80 -4.69
C ALA A 153 -6.19 -2.41 -5.62
N ARG A 154 -5.88 -3.25 -6.62
CA ARG A 154 -4.78 -2.99 -7.55
C ARG A 154 -5.01 -1.76 -8.42
N LEU A 155 -6.25 -1.52 -8.86
CA LEU A 155 -6.58 -0.30 -9.59
C LEU A 155 -6.41 0.95 -8.72
N THR A 156 -6.83 0.93 -7.46
CA THR A 156 -6.62 2.06 -6.54
C THR A 156 -5.13 2.37 -6.34
N GLU A 157 -4.27 1.35 -6.29
CA GLU A 157 -2.82 1.53 -6.18
C GLU A 157 -2.20 2.13 -7.45
N LEU A 158 -2.54 1.57 -8.61
CA LEU A 158 -1.88 1.88 -9.89
C LEU A 158 -2.41 3.14 -10.56
N LEU A 159 -3.68 3.48 -10.38
CA LEU A 159 -4.24 4.68 -11.01
C LEU A 159 -3.65 5.95 -10.39
N PRO A 160 -3.37 7.00 -11.18
CA PRO A 160 -2.81 8.25 -10.69
C PRO A 160 -3.91 9.15 -10.10
N LEU A 161 -4.53 8.68 -9.02
CA LEU A 161 -5.53 9.42 -8.25
C LEU A 161 -4.85 10.25 -7.15
N GLN A 162 -5.48 11.35 -6.74
CA GLN A 162 -5.04 12.14 -5.59
C GLN A 162 -4.91 11.25 -4.33
N PRO A 163 -3.91 11.47 -3.46
CA PRO A 163 -3.70 10.67 -2.25
C PRO A 163 -4.95 10.52 -1.39
N ALA A 164 -5.68 11.61 -1.14
CA ALA A 164 -6.92 11.58 -0.37
C ALA A 164 -8.02 10.72 -1.03
N ALA A 165 -8.11 10.70 -2.36
CA ALA A 165 -9.04 9.84 -3.09
C ALA A 165 -8.63 8.36 -2.99
N LYS A 166 -7.33 8.06 -3.07
CA LYS A 166 -6.81 6.71 -2.83
C LYS A 166 -7.13 6.23 -1.41
N GLN A 167 -6.95 7.11 -0.41
CA GLN A 167 -7.29 6.79 0.97
C GLN A 167 -8.78 6.53 1.16
N HIS A 168 -9.64 7.35 0.55
CA HIS A 168 -11.09 7.13 0.57
C HIS A 168 -11.45 5.75 0.00
N LEU A 169 -10.95 5.41 -1.20
CA LEU A 169 -11.17 4.10 -1.83
C LEU A 169 -10.59 2.95 -1.00
N TYR A 170 -9.46 3.17 -0.32
CA TYR A 170 -8.85 2.23 0.61
C TYR A 170 -9.77 1.95 1.80
N GLU A 171 -10.39 2.98 2.38
CA GLU A 171 -11.25 2.85 3.56
C GLU A 171 -12.65 2.30 3.26
N LEU A 172 -13.09 2.27 2.00
CA LEU A 172 -14.33 1.62 1.61
C LEU A 172 -14.33 0.13 2.03
N LYS A 173 -15.44 -0.29 2.65
CA LYS A 173 -15.67 -1.67 3.08
C LYS A 173 -16.39 -2.52 2.02
N ASP A 174 -17.08 -1.85 1.10
CA ASP A 174 -17.79 -2.50 0.01
C ASP A 174 -16.92 -2.48 -1.26
N PRO A 175 -16.42 -3.64 -1.73
CA PRO A 175 -15.58 -3.71 -2.91
C PRO A 175 -16.33 -3.33 -4.20
N LEU A 176 -17.64 -3.54 -4.27
CA LEU A 176 -18.43 -3.17 -5.45
C LEU A 176 -18.60 -1.66 -5.53
N LEU A 177 -18.83 -1.00 -4.40
CA LEU A 177 -18.83 0.46 -4.32
C LEU A 177 -17.45 1.04 -4.71
N ARG A 178 -16.36 0.40 -4.28
CA ARG A 178 -14.99 0.80 -4.68
C ARG A 178 -14.82 0.73 -6.20
N LEU A 179 -15.28 -0.33 -6.85
CA LEU A 179 -15.24 -0.44 -8.32
C LEU A 179 -16.11 0.63 -9.01
N ASP A 180 -17.30 0.91 -8.47
CA ASP A 180 -18.20 1.94 -9.00
C ASP A 180 -17.57 3.35 -8.96
N GLU A 181 -16.90 3.68 -7.86
CA GLU A 181 -16.17 4.94 -7.72
C GLU A 181 -14.97 5.02 -8.65
N LEU A 182 -14.19 3.94 -8.77
CA LEU A 182 -13.07 3.83 -9.73
C LEU A 182 -13.53 4.04 -11.17
N ARG A 183 -14.63 3.38 -11.57
CA ARG A 183 -15.25 3.54 -12.89
C ARG A 183 -15.70 4.99 -13.12
N THR A 184 -16.23 5.64 -12.09
CA THR A 184 -16.66 7.04 -12.16
C THR A 184 -15.47 7.99 -12.31
N ALA A 185 -14.38 7.77 -11.56
CA ALA A 185 -13.15 8.54 -11.67
C ALA A 185 -12.53 8.45 -13.07
N LEU A 186 -12.48 7.25 -13.65
CA LEU A 186 -11.98 7.03 -15.01
C LEU A 186 -12.82 7.77 -16.07
N ARG A 187 -14.15 7.83 -15.91
CA ARG A 187 -15.05 8.53 -16.85
C ARG A 187 -14.93 10.05 -16.79
N ARG A 188 -14.59 10.61 -15.62
CA ARG A 188 -14.46 12.06 -15.42
C ARG A 188 -13.10 12.63 -15.86
N GLY A 189 -12.16 11.76 -16.23
CA GLY A 189 -10.75 12.10 -16.33
C GLY A 189 -10.12 12.06 -14.93
N LEU A 190 -8.96 11.42 -14.81
CA LEU A 190 -8.24 11.23 -13.55
C LEU A 190 -7.93 12.62 -12.95
N ALA A 191 -8.74 13.04 -11.98
CA ALA A 191 -8.64 14.33 -11.29
C ALA A 191 -7.89 14.17 -9.96
#